data_AF-A0A392NR99-F1
#
_entry.id   AF-A0A392NR99-F1
#
_cell.length_a   1.000
_cell.length_b   1.000
_cell.length_c   1.000
_cell.angle_alpha   90.00
_cell.angle_beta   90.00
_cell.angle_gamma   90.00
#
_symmetry.space_group_name_H-M   'P 1'
#
loop_
_entity.id
_entity.type
_entity.pdbx_description
1 polymer ?
#
loop_
_entity_poly.entity_id
_entity_poly.type
_entity_poly.pdbx_seq_one_letter_code
_entity_poly.pdbx_strand_id
1 'polypeptide(L)'
;MVLNPLIAFFLLGGDHSSAINVCAKNLGDEQLALVICRLVEGHGGPLERHLITKYIYPSATDRGDYWLASLLEWEMGNCYQSFHRMLEFSVNTVAPESTIKSNSGSFLDPTVGFYCQMLATKNSTRNAVGEQNSAVLLRWATLMTVTALKRCGIP
;
A
#
# COMPACT_ATOMS: atom_id res chain seq x y z
N MET A 1 -19.85 5.20 3.66
CA MET A 1 -19.39 3.90 4.20
C MET A 1 -20.25 3.58 5.42
N VAL A 2 -21.35 2.85 5.22
CA VAL A 2 -22.19 2.39 6.33
C VAL A 2 -21.48 1.19 6.92
N LEU A 3 -21.05 1.28 8.19
CA LEU A 3 -20.41 0.15 8.87
C LEU A 3 -21.41 -1.01 8.89
N ASN A 4 -20.99 -2.20 8.43
CA ASN A 4 -21.85 -3.38 8.46
C ASN A 4 -22.29 -3.65 9.92
N PRO A 5 -23.60 -3.80 10.22
CA PRO A 5 -24.09 -3.97 11.59
C PRO A 5 -23.36 -5.07 12.35
N LEU A 6 -22.99 -6.16 11.67
CA LEU A 6 -22.26 -7.27 12.27
C LEU A 6 -20.88 -6.86 12.81
N ILE A 7 -20.17 -5.96 12.12
CA ILE A 7 -18.88 -5.43 12.57
C ILE A 7 -19.10 -4.58 13.83
N ALA A 8 -20.13 -3.73 13.83
CA ALA A 8 -20.46 -2.92 14.99
C ALA A 8 -20.76 -3.80 16.22
N PHE A 9 -21.51 -4.89 16.03
CA PHE A 9 -21.80 -5.85 17.10
C PHE A 9 -20.53 -6.52 17.65
N PHE A 10 -19.62 -6.99 16.79
CA PHE A 10 -18.37 -7.59 17.24
C PHE A 10 -17.48 -6.59 17.99
N LEU A 11 -17.42 -5.34 17.53
CA LEU A 11 -16.69 -4.26 18.23
C LEU A 11 -17.33 -3.94 19.59
N LEU A 12 -18.65 -3.81 19.67
CA LEU A 12 -19.38 -3.59 20.93
C LEU A 12 -19.25 -4.78 21.90
N GLY A 13 -19.20 -6.00 21.37
CA GLY A 13 -19.01 -7.23 22.14
C GLY A 13 -17.57 -7.49 22.58
N GLY A 14 -16.61 -6.65 22.18
CA GLY A 14 -15.19 -6.80 22.51
C GLY A 14 -14.45 -7.90 21.73
N ASP A 15 -15.10 -8.51 20.73
CA ASP A 15 -14.49 -9.53 19.86
C ASP A 15 -13.90 -8.89 18.60
N HIS A 16 -12.83 -8.12 18.81
CA HIS A 16 -12.11 -7.41 17.76
C HIS A 16 -11.54 -8.36 16.70
N SER A 17 -11.11 -9.56 17.10
CA SER A 17 -10.53 -10.55 16.19
C SER A 17 -11.56 -11.02 15.15
N SER A 18 -12.79 -11.30 15.58
CA SER A 18 -13.88 -11.64 14.66
C SER A 18 -14.26 -10.48 13.76
N ALA A 19 -14.31 -9.25 14.28
CA ALA A 19 -14.58 -8.05 13.47
C ALA A 19 -13.54 -7.90 12.34
N ILE A 20 -12.25 -7.98 12.67
CA ILE A 20 -11.13 -7.89 11.73
C ILE A 20 -11.22 -8.99 10.68
N ASN A 21 -11.47 -10.23 11.10
CA ASN A 21 -11.55 -11.38 10.21
C ASN A 21 -12.72 -11.27 9.22
N VAL A 22 -13.88 -10.77 9.67
CA VAL A 22 -15.03 -10.51 8.80
C VAL A 22 -14.71 -9.42 7.77
N CYS A 23 -14.08 -8.32 8.18
CA CYS A 23 -13.66 -7.25 7.25
C CYS A 23 -12.69 -7.78 6.19
N ALA A 24 -11.61 -8.42 6.62
CA ALA A 24 -10.53 -8.82 5.72
C ALA A 24 -10.93 -9.98 4.79
N LYS A 25 -11.72 -10.95 5.27
CA LYS A 25 -12.03 -12.17 4.50
C LYS A 25 -13.40 -12.17 3.86
N ASN A 26 -14.42 -11.75 4.58
CA ASN A 26 -15.80 -11.89 4.11
C ASN A 26 -16.22 -10.69 3.27
N LEU A 27 -15.79 -9.49 3.66
CA LEU A 27 -16.10 -8.26 2.93
C LEU A 27 -15.01 -7.91 1.91
N GLY A 28 -13.79 -8.42 2.08
CA GLY A 28 -12.64 -8.03 1.26
C GLY A 28 -12.27 -6.56 1.43
N ASP A 29 -12.52 -6.00 2.62
CA ASP A 29 -12.18 -4.61 2.96
C ASP A 29 -10.96 -4.63 3.91
N GLU A 30 -9.77 -4.78 3.32
CA GLU A 30 -8.52 -4.85 4.08
C GLU A 30 -8.18 -3.51 4.74
N GLN A 31 -8.63 -2.39 4.17
CA GLN A 31 -8.43 -1.04 4.73
C GLN A 31 -9.19 -0.86 6.03
N LEU A 32 -10.48 -1.25 6.05
CA LEU A 32 -11.26 -1.21 7.28
C LEU A 32 -10.69 -2.16 8.34
N ALA A 33 -10.23 -3.35 7.94
CA ALA A 33 -9.59 -4.30 8.85
C ALA A 33 -8.34 -3.71 9.53
N LEU A 34 -7.47 -3.04 8.76
CA LEU A 34 -6.29 -2.33 9.28
C LEU A 34 -6.66 -1.19 10.23
N VAL A 35 -7.66 -0.38 9.88
CA VAL A 35 -8.15 0.70 10.74
C VAL A 35 -8.63 0.16 12.08
N ILE A 36 -9.38 -0.95 12.08
CA ILE A 36 -9.84 -1.59 13.32
C ILE A 36 -8.64 -2.08 14.15
N CYS A 37 -7.65 -2.76 13.56
CA CYS A 37 -6.45 -3.19 14.28
C CYS A 37 -5.76 -2.00 14.98
N ARG A 38 -5.58 -0.89 14.25
CA ARG A 38 -4.90 0.32 14.77
C ARG A 38 -5.71 1.03 15.86
N LEU A 39 -7.04 1.01 15.78
CA LEU A 39 -7.91 1.57 16.81
C LEU A 39 -7.88 0.76 18.10
N VAL A 40 -7.74 -0.55 18.01
CA VAL A 40 -7.80 -1.46 19.16
C VAL A 40 -6.45 -1.58 19.87
N GLU A 41 -5.35 -1.75 19.13
CA GLU A 41 -4.02 -2.02 19.71
C GLU A 41 -2.99 -0.91 19.45
N GLY A 42 -3.35 0.10 18.67
CA GLY A 42 -2.40 1.09 18.16
C GLY A 42 -1.66 0.61 16.91
N HIS A 43 -0.87 1.51 16.33
CA HIS A 43 -0.07 1.24 15.13
C HIS A 43 1.05 0.23 15.43
N GLY A 44 1.17 -0.79 14.59
CA GLY A 44 2.19 -1.85 14.73
C GLY A 44 1.87 -2.89 15.81
N GLY A 45 0.61 -2.96 16.26
CA GLY A 45 0.11 -3.97 17.19
C GLY A 45 0.21 -5.40 16.65
N PRO A 46 0.17 -6.43 17.52
CA PRO A 46 0.24 -7.83 17.11
C PRO A 46 -0.89 -8.24 16.15
N LEU A 47 -2.11 -7.72 16.29
CA LEU A 47 -3.23 -7.97 15.37
C LEU A 47 -2.95 -7.40 13.98
N GLU A 48 -2.45 -6.17 13.88
CA GLU A 48 -2.07 -5.58 12.59
C GLU A 48 -0.98 -6.41 11.91
N ARG A 49 0.07 -6.79 12.66
CA ARG A 49 1.16 -7.59 12.11
C ARG A 49 0.68 -8.97 11.64
N HIS A 50 -0.17 -9.62 12.43
CA HIS A 50 -0.75 -10.91 12.07
C HIS A 50 -1.60 -10.79 10.80
N LEU A 51 -2.48 -9.79 10.76
CA LEU A 51 -3.37 -9.54 9.63
C LEU A 51 -2.59 -9.33 8.33
N ILE A 52 -1.60 -8.44 8.36
CA ILE A 52 -0.76 -8.15 7.19
C ILE A 52 -0.01 -9.41 6.73
N THR A 53 0.71 -10.07 7.64
CA THR A 53 1.60 -11.19 7.27
C THR A 53 0.83 -12.41 6.79
N LYS A 54 -0.34 -12.70 7.37
CA LYS A 54 -1.09 -13.93 7.09
C LYS A 54 -2.14 -13.78 6.01
N TYR A 55 -2.62 -12.56 5.74
CA TYR A 55 -3.76 -12.37 4.84
C TYR A 55 -3.50 -11.32 3.78
N ILE A 56 -3.26 -10.07 4.17
CA ILE A 56 -3.23 -8.96 3.21
C ILE A 56 -2.01 -9.08 2.29
N TYR A 57 -0.83 -9.38 2.83
CA TYR A 57 0.40 -9.45 2.05
C TYR A 57 0.43 -10.63 1.05
N PRO A 58 0.08 -11.88 1.44
CA PRO A 58 -0.07 -12.96 0.48
C PRO A 58 -1.09 -12.62 -0.60
N SER A 59 -2.26 -12.07 -0.22
CA SER A 59 -3.29 -11.72 -1.19
C SER A 59 -2.86 -10.61 -2.15
N ALA A 60 -2.17 -9.57 -1.66
CA ALA A 60 -1.61 -8.52 -2.52
C ALA A 60 -0.58 -9.07 -3.50
N THR A 61 0.26 -10.00 -3.05
CA THR A 61 1.28 -10.65 -3.89
C THR A 61 0.63 -11.54 -4.96
N ASP A 62 -0.38 -12.35 -4.59
CA ASP A 62 -1.12 -13.20 -5.51
C ASP A 62 -1.88 -12.39 -6.58
N ARG A 63 -2.39 -11.20 -6.20
CA ARG A 63 -3.05 -10.26 -7.11
C ARG A 63 -2.07 -9.50 -8.02
N GLY A 64 -0.76 -9.58 -7.76
CA GLY A 64 0.26 -8.77 -8.44
C GLY A 64 0.15 -7.27 -8.11
N ASP A 65 -0.41 -6.92 -6.95
CA ASP A 65 -0.47 -5.55 -6.48
C ASP A 65 0.84 -5.16 -5.78
N TYR A 66 1.84 -4.84 -6.59
CA TYR A 66 3.18 -4.48 -6.15
C TYR A 66 3.20 -3.24 -5.25
N TRP A 67 2.27 -2.30 -5.45
CA TRP A 67 2.17 -1.08 -4.65
C TRP A 67 1.67 -1.40 -3.24
N LEU A 68 0.57 -2.16 -3.14
CA LEU A 68 0.08 -2.60 -1.84
C LEU A 68 1.12 -3.49 -1.13
N ALA A 69 1.75 -4.44 -1.84
CA ALA A 69 2.80 -5.27 -1.28
C ALA A 69 3.99 -4.44 -0.76
N SER A 70 4.40 -3.40 -1.50
CA SER A 70 5.46 -2.48 -1.07
C SER A 70 5.07 -1.68 0.18
N LEU A 71 3.82 -1.25 0.27
CA LEU A 71 3.29 -0.51 1.42
C LEU A 71 3.30 -1.39 2.67
N LEU A 72 2.85 -2.65 2.56
CA LEU A 72 2.81 -3.60 3.67
C LEU A 72 4.21 -3.96 4.19
N GLU A 73 5.21 -4.10 3.31
CA GLU A 73 6.61 -4.27 3.74
C GLU A 73 7.12 -3.05 4.49
N TRP A 74 6.75 -1.85 4.05
CA TRP A 74 7.14 -0.62 4.73
C TRP A 74 6.50 -0.47 6.10
N GLU A 75 5.22 -0.85 6.23
CA GLU A 75 4.50 -0.92 7.51
C GLU A 75 5.15 -1.93 8.48
N MET A 76 5.75 -3.00 7.94
CA MET A 76 6.55 -3.96 8.72
C MET A 76 7.96 -3.48 9.05
N GLY A 77 8.37 -2.31 8.54
CA GLY A 77 9.71 -1.74 8.73
C GLY A 77 10.75 -2.23 7.73
N ASN A 78 10.39 -3.10 6.79
CA ASN A 78 11.28 -3.66 5.77
C ASN A 78 11.46 -2.70 4.59
N CYS A 79 12.15 -1.58 4.83
CA CYS A 79 12.31 -0.51 3.85
C CYS A 79 12.95 -0.97 2.53
N TYR A 80 13.91 -1.89 2.59
CA TYR A 80 14.55 -2.44 1.39
C TYR A 80 13.58 -3.30 0.56
N GLN A 81 12.81 -4.18 1.20
CA GLN A 81 11.84 -5.03 0.50
C GLN A 81 10.69 -4.23 -0.08
N SER A 82 10.25 -3.19 0.63
CA SER A 82 9.29 -2.22 0.12
C SER A 82 9.77 -1.60 -1.20
N PHE A 83 11.00 -1.07 -1.22
CA PHE A 83 11.59 -0.52 -2.43
C PHE A 83 11.74 -1.55 -3.55
N HIS A 84 12.20 -2.76 -3.22
CA HIS A 84 12.37 -3.84 -4.19
C HIS A 84 11.05 -4.24 -4.88
N ARG A 85 9.98 -4.46 -4.10
CA ARG A 85 8.62 -4.73 -4.61
C ARG A 85 8.15 -3.63 -5.56
N MET A 86 8.41 -2.38 -5.23
CA MET A 86 8.03 -1.24 -6.05
C MET A 86 8.80 -1.19 -7.39
N LEU A 87 10.05 -1.68 -7.43
CA LEU A 87 10.82 -1.79 -8.67
C LEU A 87 10.35 -2.94 -9.56
N GLU A 88 9.88 -4.05 -8.99
CA GLU A 88 9.32 -5.17 -9.76
C GLU A 88 8.16 -4.71 -10.66
N PHE A 89 7.35 -3.75 -10.20
CA PHE A 89 6.35 -3.08 -11.03
C PHE A 89 6.98 -2.40 -12.27
N SER A 90 8.05 -1.64 -12.08
CA SER A 90 8.72 -0.93 -13.19
C SER A 90 9.36 -1.89 -14.19
N VAL A 91 9.96 -2.99 -13.74
CA VAL A 91 10.62 -3.96 -14.63
C VAL A 91 9.59 -4.71 -15.48
N ASN A 92 8.46 -5.09 -14.89
CA ASN A 92 7.35 -5.71 -15.61
C ASN A 92 6.68 -4.78 -16.63
N THR A 93 6.93 -3.48 -16.55
CA THR A 93 6.41 -2.48 -17.50
C THR A 93 7.34 -2.29 -18.73
N VAL A 94 8.54 -2.89 -18.74
CA VAL A 94 9.61 -2.62 -19.75
C VAL A 94 9.87 -3.82 -20.71
N ALA A 95 9.12 -4.93 -20.63
CA ALA A 95 9.23 -6.01 -21.61
C ALA A 95 8.64 -5.60 -23.00
N PRO A 96 9.26 -6.01 -24.13
CA PRO A 96 9.20 -5.24 -25.38
C PRO A 96 8.02 -5.57 -26.29
N GLU A 97 7.57 -4.54 -27.01
CA GLU A 97 6.78 -4.59 -28.25
C GLU A 97 5.43 -5.34 -28.23
N SER A 98 4.37 -4.63 -27.84
CA SER A 98 3.15 -4.51 -28.65
C SER A 98 2.18 -3.57 -27.94
N THR A 99 1.85 -2.44 -28.57
CA THR A 99 0.78 -1.53 -28.17
C THR A 99 0.77 -1.19 -26.68
N ILE A 100 1.47 -0.10 -26.33
CA ILE A 100 1.31 0.60 -25.04
C ILE A 100 -0.15 1.04 -24.92
N LYS A 101 -1.02 0.13 -24.48
CA LYS A 101 -2.15 0.47 -23.63
C LYS A 101 -1.53 0.69 -22.26
N SER A 102 -1.24 1.95 -21.96
CA SER A 102 -0.88 2.41 -20.62
C SER A 102 -2.06 2.13 -19.66
N ASN A 103 -2.23 0.87 -19.31
CA ASN A 103 -3.20 0.39 -18.32
C ASN A 103 -2.53 0.25 -16.95
N SER A 104 -1.46 1.01 -16.68
CA SER A 104 -0.92 1.17 -15.32
C SER A 104 -1.82 2.14 -14.54
N GLY A 105 -3.04 1.73 -14.23
CA GLY A 105 -4.03 2.54 -13.51
C GLY A 105 -3.50 3.12 -12.19
N SER A 106 -2.59 2.39 -11.53
CA SER A 106 -1.92 2.81 -10.29
C SER A 106 -0.91 3.96 -10.46
N PHE A 107 -0.23 4.05 -11.61
CA PHE A 107 0.69 5.16 -11.91
C PHE A 107 -0.06 6.48 -12.17
N LEU A 108 -1.37 6.39 -12.39
CA LEU A 108 -2.25 7.53 -12.60
C LEU A 108 -2.90 8.00 -11.29
N ASP A 109 -2.66 7.30 -10.18
CA ASP A 109 -3.20 7.65 -8.87
C ASP A 109 -2.21 8.55 -8.10
N PRO A 110 -2.56 9.82 -7.81
CA PRO A 110 -1.72 10.71 -7.03
C PRO A 110 -1.41 10.20 -5.61
N THR A 111 -2.22 9.31 -5.04
CA THR A 111 -1.94 8.71 -3.72
C THR A 111 -0.65 7.88 -3.72
N VAL A 112 -0.36 7.20 -4.82
CA VAL A 112 0.88 6.43 -4.98
C VAL A 112 2.07 7.38 -5.13
N GLY A 113 1.89 8.55 -5.73
CA GLY A 113 2.90 9.62 -5.76
C GLY A 113 3.26 10.11 -4.35
N PHE A 114 2.26 10.36 -3.50
CA PHE A 114 2.48 10.72 -2.10
C PHE A 114 3.18 9.61 -1.32
N TYR A 115 2.83 8.35 -1.57
CA TYR A 115 3.52 7.21 -0.99
C TYR A 115 5.01 7.19 -1.35
N CYS A 116 5.36 7.35 -2.63
CA CYS A 116 6.75 7.44 -3.08
C CYS A 116 7.51 8.60 -2.40
N GLN A 117 6.88 9.76 -2.26
CA GLN A 117 7.48 10.91 -1.57
C GLN A 117 7.73 10.61 -0.08
N MET A 118 6.74 10.01 0.59
CA MET A 118 6.82 9.64 2.00
C MET A 118 7.90 8.58 2.23
N LEU A 119 7.97 7.58 1.35
CA LEU A 119 9.01 6.56 1.39
C LEU A 119 10.39 7.19 1.21
N ALA A 120 10.57 8.10 0.25
CA ALA A 120 11.88 8.70 -0.03
C ALA A 120 12.44 9.62 1.07
N THR A 121 11.56 10.26 1.84
CA THR A 121 11.94 11.24 2.87
C THR A 121 12.28 10.60 4.21
N LYS A 122 11.93 9.33 4.43
CA LYS A 122 12.19 8.62 5.69
C LYS A 122 13.68 8.29 5.82
N ASN A 123 14.31 8.61 6.94
CA ASN A 123 15.75 8.29 7.15
C ASN A 123 16.04 6.79 7.06
N SER A 124 15.12 5.93 7.52
CA SER A 124 15.28 4.48 7.45
C SER A 124 15.35 3.97 6.01
N THR A 125 14.69 4.62 5.06
CA THR A 125 14.75 4.22 3.65
C THR A 125 16.03 4.73 3.02
N ARG A 126 16.41 5.99 3.26
CA ARG A 126 17.70 6.56 2.80
C ARG A 126 18.88 5.71 3.25
N ASN A 127 18.84 5.21 4.49
CA ASN A 127 19.86 4.30 5.02
C ASN A 127 19.81 2.90 4.39
N ALA A 128 18.62 2.40 4.07
CA ALA A 128 18.44 1.04 3.53
C ALA A 128 18.69 0.93 2.02
N VAL A 129 18.33 1.95 1.24
CA VAL A 129 18.41 1.92 -0.24
C VAL A 129 19.44 2.91 -0.81
N GLY A 130 19.93 3.85 0.00
CA GLY A 130 20.90 4.87 -0.42
C GLY A 130 20.27 6.10 -1.06
N GLU A 131 21.02 7.21 -1.04
CA GLU A 131 20.60 8.53 -1.56
C GLU A 131 20.10 8.49 -3.00
N GLN A 132 20.82 7.76 -3.87
CA GLN A 132 20.50 7.71 -5.29
C GLN A 132 19.12 7.09 -5.53
N ASN A 133 18.79 6.00 -4.82
CA ASN A 133 17.51 5.32 -4.95
C ASN A 133 16.37 6.14 -4.33
N SER A 134 16.62 6.83 -3.22
CA SER A 134 15.68 7.81 -2.67
C SER A 134 15.41 8.97 -3.64
N ALA A 135 16.41 9.44 -4.38
CA ALA A 135 16.22 10.46 -5.40
C ALA A 135 15.37 9.97 -6.58
N VAL A 136 15.49 8.69 -6.96
CA VAL A 136 14.63 8.05 -7.97
C VAL A 136 13.17 8.02 -7.50
N LEU A 137 12.91 7.65 -6.24
CA LEU A 137 11.57 7.69 -5.65
C LEU A 137 10.94 9.09 -5.70
N LEU A 138 11.70 10.14 -5.38
CA LEU A 138 11.23 11.52 -5.46
C LEU A 138 10.89 11.95 -6.88
N ARG A 139 11.67 11.50 -7.87
CA ARG A 139 11.39 11.75 -9.29
C ARG A 139 10.10 11.08 -9.72
N TRP A 140 9.87 9.84 -9.31
CA TRP A 140 8.61 9.14 -9.57
C TRP A 140 7.44 9.87 -8.91
N ALA A 141 7.56 10.25 -7.64
CA ALA A 141 6.53 11.02 -6.93
C ALA A 141 6.15 12.31 -7.67
N THR A 142 7.15 13.05 -8.15
CA THR A 142 6.94 14.28 -8.91
C THR A 142 6.25 14.00 -10.24
N LEU A 143 6.71 12.98 -10.97
CA LEU A 143 6.16 12.63 -12.28
C LEU A 143 4.71 12.17 -12.17
N MET A 144 4.38 11.38 -11.15
CA MET A 144 3.02 10.92 -10.85
C MET A 144 2.10 12.09 -10.53
N THR A 145 2.56 13.01 -9.66
CA THR A 145 1.82 14.21 -9.28
C THR A 145 1.54 15.11 -10.48
N VAL A 146 2.56 15.36 -11.31
CA VAL A 146 2.42 16.18 -12.53
C VAL A 146 1.44 15.51 -13.52
N THR A 147 1.51 14.19 -13.67
CA THR A 147 0.61 13.45 -14.57
C THR A 147 -0.83 13.52 -14.09
N ALA A 148 -1.06 13.40 -12.78
CA ALA A 148 -2.38 13.56 -12.17
C ALA A 148 -2.93 14.99 -12.34
N LEU A 149 -2.11 16.02 -12.09
CA LEU A 149 -2.50 17.44 -12.24
C LEU A 149 -2.88 17.78 -13.68
N LYS A 150 -2.10 17.33 -14.67
CA LYS A 150 -2.41 17.54 -16.10
C LYS A 150 -3.76 16.97 -16.49
N ARG A 151 -4.18 15.85 -15.89
CA ARG A 151 -5.53 15.29 -16.12
C ARG A 151 -6.65 16.14 -15.54
N CYS A 152 -6.39 16.84 -14.44
CA CYS A 152 -7.35 17.77 -13.84
C CYS A 152 -7.46 19.10 -14.61
N GLY A 153 -6.75 19.25 -15.74
CA GLY A 153 -6.73 20.50 -16.53
C GLY A 153 -5.95 21.63 -15.86
N ILE A 154 -5.16 21.30 -14.84
CA ILE A 154 -4.31 22.24 -14.10
C ILE A 154 -2.90 22.14 -14.73
N PRO A 155 -2.32 23.26 -15.23
CA PRO A 155 -1.03 23.25 -15.90
C PRO A 155 0.14 22.87 -14.99
#